data_AF-A0AA36JIX3-F1
#
_entry.id   AF-A0AA36JIX3-F1
#
_cell.length_a   1.000
_cell.length_b   1.000
_cell.length_c   1.000
_cell.angle_alpha   90.00
_cell.angle_beta   90.00
_cell.angle_gamma   90.00
#
_symmetry.space_group_name_H-M   'P 1'
#
loop_
_entity.id
_entity.type
_entity.pdbx_description
1 polymer ?
#
loop_
_entity_poly.entity_id
_entity_poly.type
_entity_poly.pdbx_seq_one_letter_code
_entity_poly.pdbx_strand_id
1 'polypeptide(L)'
;MFVKKRDFPKLRGKAGQIRGLGDAMIAMWKRYGDLHTRDGIRIKLLLELSLQCDEILDSHSPADGYWALPPPNAAELVRKQRLLGQLYVQLSESYAAQEVRVFNMSAKLHYCLHSALWADKLHPHLAWCWRGEDLMGRISTLISSCVSGRTDVSATLKAAEKYGLACHYMWSAADGPRRLEGR
;
A
#
# COMPACT_ATOMS: atom_id res chain seq x y z
N MET A 1 31.38 12.57 -16.45
CA MET A 1 30.72 11.30 -16.84
C MET A 1 29.65 11.00 -15.79
N PHE A 2 28.37 11.19 -16.11
CA PHE A 2 27.28 10.91 -15.16
C PHE A 2 27.09 9.40 -15.06
N VAL A 3 27.63 8.79 -14.01
CA VAL A 3 27.39 7.37 -13.73
C VAL A 3 25.94 7.24 -13.25
N LYS A 4 25.13 6.49 -14.00
CA LYS A 4 23.75 6.19 -13.64
C LYS A 4 23.78 5.47 -12.28
N LYS A 5 23.22 6.09 -11.23
CA LYS A 5 23.11 5.44 -9.92
C LYS A 5 22.34 4.12 -10.11
N ARG A 6 22.91 3.00 -9.63
CA ARG A 6 22.19 1.72 -9.59
C ARG A 6 21.05 1.84 -8.57
N ASP A 7 19.83 1.95 -9.06
CA ASP A 7 18.62 1.90 -8.23
C ASP A 7 18.50 0.54 -7.52
N PHE A 8 17.75 0.52 -6.42
CA PHE A 8 17.33 -0.73 -5.77
C PHE A 8 16.48 -1.58 -6.73
N PRO A 9 16.52 -2.93 -6.62
CA PRO A 9 15.62 -3.79 -7.37
C PRO A 9 14.17 -3.43 -7.05
N LYS A 10 13.34 -3.31 -8.09
CA LYS A 10 11.92 -2.97 -7.97
C LYS A 10 11.10 -4.18 -8.38
N LEU A 11 10.29 -4.70 -7.47
CA LEU A 11 9.24 -5.64 -7.82
C LEU A 11 8.18 -4.89 -8.63
N ARG A 12 7.83 -5.44 -9.80
CA ARG A 12 6.77 -4.91 -10.65
C ARG A 12 5.48 -5.66 -10.34
N GLY A 13 4.39 -4.92 -10.16
CA GLY A 13 3.07 -5.48 -9.92
C GLY A 13 2.20 -4.46 -9.18
N LYS A 14 0.91 -4.42 -9.50
CA LYS A 14 -0.05 -3.63 -8.71
C LYS A 14 -0.18 -4.26 -7.33
N ALA A 15 -0.45 -3.46 -6.30
CA ALA A 15 -0.52 -3.97 -4.92
C ALA A 15 -1.54 -5.11 -4.78
N GLY A 16 -2.71 -4.98 -5.43
CA GLY A 16 -3.73 -6.03 -5.43
C GLY A 16 -3.32 -7.33 -6.15
N GLN A 17 -2.45 -7.24 -7.17
CA GLN A 17 -1.98 -8.42 -7.92
C GLN A 17 -0.94 -9.22 -7.14
N ILE A 18 -0.19 -8.57 -6.26
CA ILE A 18 0.89 -9.18 -5.48
C ILE A 18 0.48 -9.53 -4.05
N ARG A 19 -0.80 -9.42 -3.70
CA ARG A 19 -1.28 -9.68 -2.33
C ARG A 19 -0.95 -11.11 -1.84
N GLY A 20 -1.00 -12.10 -2.73
CA GLY A 20 -0.62 -13.49 -2.40
C GLY A 20 0.87 -13.79 -2.48
N LEU A 21 1.72 -12.78 -2.76
CA LEU A 21 3.15 -13.00 -2.93
C LEU A 21 3.85 -13.34 -1.61
N GLY A 22 3.32 -12.88 -0.48
CA GLY A 22 3.90 -13.11 0.85
C GLY A 22 4.07 -14.60 1.17
N ASP A 23 3.05 -15.41 0.92
CA ASP A 23 3.06 -16.85 1.17
C ASP A 23 4.11 -17.58 0.31
N ALA A 24 4.18 -17.20 -0.96
CA ALA A 24 5.19 -17.75 -1.87
C ALA A 24 6.61 -17.36 -1.42
N MET A 25 6.81 -16.10 -1.00
CA MET A 25 8.10 -15.61 -0.53
C MET A 25 8.57 -16.33 0.73
N ILE A 26 7.69 -16.52 1.73
CA ILE A 26 8.08 -17.25 2.94
C ILE A 26 8.35 -18.73 2.64
N ALA A 27 7.58 -19.36 1.76
CA ALA A 27 7.80 -20.76 1.38
C ALA A 27 9.14 -20.93 0.65
N MET A 28 9.45 -20.03 -0.28
CA MET A 28 10.75 -19.97 -0.96
C MET A 28 11.89 -19.75 0.04
N TRP A 29 11.73 -18.82 0.98
CA TRP A 29 12.77 -18.53 1.98
C TRP A 29 13.00 -19.70 2.93
N LYS A 30 11.95 -20.39 3.37
CA LYS A 30 12.08 -21.60 4.20
C LYS A 30 12.81 -22.72 3.47
N ARG A 31 12.70 -22.81 2.14
CA ARG A 31 13.32 -23.86 1.33
C ARG A 31 14.75 -23.53 0.91
N TYR A 32 15.04 -22.28 0.58
CA TYR A 32 16.30 -21.87 -0.06
C TYR A 32 17.08 -20.81 0.72
N GLY A 33 16.49 -20.21 1.75
CA GLY A 33 17.14 -19.19 2.57
C GLY A 33 18.17 -19.79 3.52
N ASP A 34 19.26 -19.06 3.75
CA ASP A 34 20.30 -19.47 4.67
C ASP A 34 19.96 -19.06 6.11
N LEU A 35 19.46 -20.00 6.91
CA LEU A 35 19.10 -19.78 8.31
C LEU A 35 20.27 -19.88 9.29
N HIS A 36 21.50 -20.10 8.81
CA HIS A 36 22.71 -20.11 9.64
C HIS A 36 23.28 -18.70 9.85
N THR A 37 22.83 -17.72 9.07
CA THR A 37 23.23 -16.33 9.21
C THR A 37 22.20 -15.52 10.00
N ARG A 38 22.70 -14.52 10.74
CA ARG A 38 21.86 -13.58 11.48
C ARG A 38 20.85 -12.87 10.57
N ASP A 39 21.29 -12.48 9.38
CA ASP A 39 20.43 -11.79 8.42
C ASP A 39 19.40 -12.73 7.79
N GLY A 40 19.75 -13.99 7.52
CA GLY A 40 18.77 -14.94 7.00
C GLY A 40 17.66 -15.27 8.00
N ILE A 41 17.98 -15.33 9.30
CA ILE A 41 16.98 -15.44 10.38
C ILE A 41 16.10 -14.18 10.43
N ARG A 42 16.70 -12.98 10.34
CA ARG A 42 15.95 -11.71 10.34
C ARG A 42 15.00 -11.60 9.16
N ILE A 43 15.42 -12.03 7.96
CA ILE A 43 14.57 -12.03 6.77
C ILE A 43 13.39 -12.98 6.96
N LYS A 44 13.63 -14.19 7.46
CA LYS A 44 12.55 -15.13 7.80
C LYS A 44 11.54 -14.50 8.76
N LEU A 45 12.02 -13.90 9.84
CA LEU A 45 11.18 -13.25 10.84
C LEU A 45 10.41 -12.05 10.27
N LEU A 46 11.04 -11.26 9.40
CA LEU A 46 10.41 -10.14 8.70
C LEU A 46 9.25 -10.62 7.82
N LEU A 47 9.44 -11.71 7.06
CA LEU A 47 8.39 -12.30 6.23
C LEU A 47 7.25 -12.88 7.09
N GLU A 48 7.58 -13.56 8.18
CA GLU A 48 6.59 -14.10 9.14
C GLU A 48 5.75 -12.99 9.79
N LEU A 49 6.39 -11.89 10.22
CA LEU A 49 5.69 -10.74 10.78
C LEU A 49 4.80 -10.05 9.75
N SER A 50 5.24 -9.95 8.49
CA SER A 50 4.42 -9.37 7.42
C SER A 50 3.13 -10.17 7.23
N LEU A 51 3.23 -11.50 7.13
CA LEU A 51 2.05 -12.36 6.99
C LEU A 51 1.12 -12.29 8.20
N GLN A 52 1.68 -12.26 9.42
CA GLN A 52 0.87 -12.09 10.63
C GLN A 52 0.15 -10.74 10.69
N CYS A 53 0.75 -9.67 10.16
CA CYS A 53 0.05 -8.39 10.03
C CYS A 53 -1.11 -8.51 9.03
N ASP A 54 -0.89 -9.14 7.88
CA ASP A 54 -1.91 -9.36 6.86
C ASP A 54 -3.06 -10.24 7.41
N GLU A 55 -2.76 -11.31 8.15
CA GLU A 55 -3.76 -12.17 8.81
C GLU A 55 -4.64 -11.40 9.81
N ILE A 56 -4.06 -10.50 10.60
CA ILE A 56 -4.83 -9.65 11.54
C ILE A 56 -5.80 -8.76 10.77
N LEU A 57 -5.35 -8.18 9.66
CA LEU A 57 -6.16 -7.27 8.83
C LEU A 57 -7.24 -8.03 8.04
N ASP A 58 -6.93 -9.23 7.57
CA ASP A 58 -7.86 -10.04 6.78
C ASP A 58 -8.95 -10.68 7.66
N SER A 59 -8.61 -11.08 8.89
CA SER A 59 -9.57 -11.62 9.87
C SER A 59 -10.60 -10.58 10.37
N HIS A 60 -10.35 -9.29 10.15
CA HIS A 60 -11.23 -8.19 10.55
C HIS A 60 -11.48 -7.24 9.36
N SER A 61 -11.74 -7.82 8.19
CA SER A 61 -11.85 -7.08 6.94
C SER A 61 -13.02 -6.10 6.94
N PRO A 62 -12.87 -4.90 6.33
CA PRO A 62 -14.00 -4.00 6.12
C PRO A 62 -15.13 -4.57 5.26
N ALA A 63 -14.85 -5.61 4.47
CA ALA A 63 -15.88 -6.34 3.72
C ALA A 63 -16.90 -7.04 4.65
N ASP A 64 -16.47 -7.38 5.87
CA ASP A 64 -17.29 -8.02 6.90
C ASP A 64 -17.89 -6.99 7.88
N GLY A 65 -17.80 -5.68 7.55
CA GLY A 65 -18.38 -4.59 8.32
C GLY A 65 -17.44 -3.95 9.35
N TYR A 66 -16.17 -4.34 9.41
CA TYR A 66 -15.20 -3.74 10.34
C TYR A 66 -14.74 -2.36 9.87
N TRP A 67 -15.19 -1.32 10.56
CA TRP A 67 -14.70 0.05 10.34
C TRP A 67 -13.29 0.28 10.91
N ALA A 68 -12.97 -0.40 12.01
CA ALA A 68 -11.68 -0.34 12.71
C ALA A 68 -11.38 -1.73 13.31
N LEU A 69 -10.10 -1.97 13.65
CA LEU A 69 -9.72 -3.20 14.35
C LEU A 69 -10.18 -3.16 15.81
N PRO A 70 -10.56 -4.31 16.38
CA PRO A 70 -10.74 -4.42 17.83
C PRO A 70 -9.47 -3.97 18.57
N PRO A 71 -9.59 -3.29 19.74
CA PRO A 71 -8.44 -2.78 20.49
C PRO A 71 -7.29 -3.78 20.72
N PRO A 72 -7.51 -5.06 21.10
CA PRO A 72 -6.41 -6.01 21.26
C PRO A 72 -5.67 -6.30 19.95
N ASN A 73 -6.39 -6.42 18.84
CA ASN A 73 -5.82 -6.68 17.51
C ASN A 73 -5.07 -5.46 16.98
N ALA A 74 -5.57 -4.24 17.22
CA ALA A 74 -4.89 -3.00 16.87
C ALA A 74 -3.55 -2.87 17.63
N ALA A 75 -3.55 -3.14 18.94
CA ALA A 75 -2.33 -3.11 19.75
C ALA A 75 -1.30 -4.14 19.27
N GLU A 76 -1.75 -5.35 18.94
CA GLU A 76 -0.89 -6.40 18.41
C GLU A 76 -0.33 -6.03 17.02
N LEU A 77 -1.15 -5.45 16.14
CA LEU A 77 -0.70 -4.96 14.83
C LEU A 77 0.39 -3.88 14.99
N VAL A 78 0.20 -2.92 15.90
CA VAL A 78 1.21 -1.88 16.19
C VAL A 78 2.52 -2.51 16.66
N ARG A 79 2.44 -3.50 17.56
CA ARG A 79 3.62 -4.21 18.07
C ARG A 79 4.37 -4.91 16.95
N LYS A 80 3.68 -5.69 16.11
CA LYS A 80 4.27 -6.40 14.97
C LYS A 80 4.86 -5.42 13.95
N GLN A 81 4.16 -4.33 13.63
CA GLN A 81 4.62 -3.33 12.66
C GLN A 81 5.89 -2.61 13.13
N ARG A 82 6.03 -2.33 14.43
CA ARG A 82 7.27 -1.79 15.02
C ARG A 82 8.43 -2.77 14.90
N LEU A 83 8.20 -4.05 15.22
CA LEU A 83 9.22 -5.10 15.07
C LEU A 83 9.65 -5.25 13.61
N LEU A 84 8.70 -5.25 12.68
CA LEU A 84 8.96 -5.28 11.24
C LEU A 84 9.82 -4.08 10.83
N GLY A 85 9.46 -2.87 11.26
CA GLY A 85 10.24 -1.66 11.01
C GLY A 85 11.67 -1.75 11.54
N GLN A 86 11.85 -2.22 12.77
CA GLN A 86 13.17 -2.40 13.38
C GLN A 86 14.03 -3.42 12.62
N LEU A 87 13.47 -4.57 12.25
CA LEU A 87 14.17 -5.58 11.46
C LEU A 87 14.57 -5.04 10.09
N TYR A 88 13.70 -4.25 9.47
CA TYR A 88 13.96 -3.63 8.17
C TYR A 88 15.15 -2.66 8.25
N VAL A 89 15.24 -1.82 9.30
CA VAL A 89 16.40 -0.93 9.53
C VAL A 89 17.68 -1.76 9.66
N GLN A 90 17.67 -2.79 10.51
CA GLN A 90 18.86 -3.62 10.74
C GLN A 90 19.35 -4.33 9.47
N LEU A 91 18.43 -4.84 8.66
CA LEU A 91 18.75 -5.45 7.37
C LEU A 91 19.27 -4.41 6.37
N SER A 92 18.66 -3.22 6.33
CA SER A 92 19.12 -2.12 5.49
C SER A 92 20.56 -1.71 5.82
N GLU A 93 20.90 -1.59 7.10
CA GLU A 93 22.26 -1.25 7.54
C GLU A 93 23.26 -2.38 7.22
N SER A 94 22.90 -3.63 7.50
CA SER A 94 23.78 -4.79 7.25
C SER A 94 24.12 -4.96 5.77
N TYR A 95 23.12 -4.85 4.89
CA TYR A 95 23.33 -4.98 3.44
C TYR A 95 24.03 -3.74 2.86
N ALA A 96 23.77 -2.55 3.41
CA ALA A 96 24.51 -1.35 3.02
C ALA A 96 26.01 -1.47 3.35
N ALA A 97 26.37 -2.05 4.51
CA ALA A 97 27.76 -2.30 4.89
C ALA A 97 28.47 -3.30 3.96
N GLN A 98 27.72 -4.18 3.30
CA GLN A 98 28.21 -5.13 2.30
C GLN A 98 28.20 -4.56 0.88
N GLU A 99 27.85 -3.28 0.71
CA GLU A 99 27.63 -2.60 -0.58
C GLU A 99 26.54 -3.25 -1.45
N VAL A 100 25.64 -4.03 -0.85
CA VAL A 100 24.52 -4.71 -1.51
C VAL A 100 23.23 -3.91 -1.31
N ARG A 101 22.55 -3.57 -2.41
CA ARG A 101 21.33 -2.73 -2.40
C ARG A 101 20.07 -3.58 -2.55
N VAL A 102 19.60 -4.19 -1.47
CA VAL A 102 18.37 -5.01 -1.46
C VAL A 102 17.27 -4.40 -0.59
N PHE A 103 17.61 -3.89 0.58
CA PHE A 103 16.67 -3.27 1.51
C PHE A 103 16.75 -1.75 1.43
N ASN A 104 15.59 -1.08 1.32
CA ASN A 104 15.51 0.38 1.25
C ASN A 104 14.42 0.91 2.17
N MET A 105 14.79 1.78 3.11
CA MET A 105 13.86 2.44 4.00
C MET A 105 13.01 3.46 3.25
N SER A 106 11.82 3.04 2.83
CA SER A 106 10.90 3.91 2.07
C SER A 106 9.93 4.66 2.98
N ALA A 107 9.47 5.83 2.54
CA ALA A 107 8.37 6.55 3.18
C ALA A 107 7.11 5.68 3.32
N LYS A 108 6.92 4.68 2.43
CA LYS A 108 5.80 3.73 2.52
C LYS A 108 5.84 2.93 3.82
N LEU A 109 7.01 2.47 4.27
CA LEU A 109 7.12 1.73 5.53
C LEU A 109 6.68 2.59 6.72
N HIS A 110 7.07 3.86 6.72
CA HIS A 110 6.65 4.85 7.71
C HIS A 110 5.13 5.07 7.68
N TYR A 111 4.52 5.22 6.50
CA TYR A 111 3.06 5.34 6.38
C TYR A 111 2.31 4.07 6.81
N CYS A 112 2.87 2.88 6.58
CA CYS A 112 2.31 1.64 7.11
C CYS A 112 2.30 1.63 8.65
N LEU A 113 3.37 2.13 9.28
CA LEU A 113 3.41 2.27 10.74
C LEU A 113 2.35 3.27 11.24
N HIS A 114 2.20 4.42 10.58
CA HIS A 114 1.14 5.36 10.92
C HIS A 114 -0.25 4.75 10.75
N SER A 115 -0.48 3.97 9.69
CA SER A 115 -1.74 3.25 9.49
C SER A 115 -2.02 2.29 10.64
N ALA A 116 -1.01 1.55 11.09
CA ALA A 116 -1.14 0.64 12.24
C ALA A 116 -1.46 1.41 13.54
N LEU A 117 -0.81 2.56 13.78
CA LEU A 117 -1.06 3.40 14.97
C LEU A 117 -2.49 3.93 15.06
N TRP A 118 -3.19 4.05 13.94
CA TRP A 118 -4.57 4.53 13.85
C TRP A 118 -5.59 3.39 13.66
N ALA A 119 -5.15 2.13 13.71
CA ALA A 119 -5.96 1.00 13.32
C ALA A 119 -7.16 0.73 14.24
N ASP A 120 -7.14 1.25 15.48
CA ASP A 120 -8.28 1.22 16.42
C ASP A 120 -9.35 2.28 16.10
N LYS A 121 -9.05 3.24 15.22
CA LYS A 121 -9.97 4.29 14.77
C LYS A 121 -10.42 4.12 13.32
N LEU A 122 -9.51 3.65 12.46
CA LEU A 122 -9.75 3.45 11.04
C LEU A 122 -8.98 2.23 10.56
N HIS A 123 -9.70 1.25 10.00
CA HIS A 123 -9.08 0.04 9.48
C HIS A 123 -8.06 0.38 8.36
N PRO A 124 -6.81 -0.11 8.41
CA PRO A 124 -5.77 0.22 7.41
C PRO A 124 -6.19 -0.01 5.96
N HIS A 125 -6.90 -1.11 5.65
CA HIS A 125 -7.50 -1.37 4.34
C HIS A 125 -8.39 -0.26 3.76
N LEU A 126 -9.01 0.57 4.61
CA LEU A 126 -9.84 1.71 4.17
C LEU A 126 -8.98 2.94 3.84
N ALA A 127 -7.84 3.09 4.52
CA ALA A 127 -6.91 4.20 4.29
C ALA A 127 -5.95 3.91 3.11
N TRP A 128 -5.71 2.64 2.79
CA TRP A 128 -4.80 2.26 1.71
C TRP A 128 -5.43 2.53 0.34
N CYS A 129 -4.61 3.06 -0.57
CA CYS A 129 -5.05 3.36 -1.94
C CYS A 129 -5.01 2.15 -2.89
N TRP A 130 -4.81 0.92 -2.39
CA TRP A 130 -4.73 -0.30 -3.21
C TRP A 130 -5.96 -0.54 -4.11
N ARG A 131 -7.19 -0.49 -3.58
CA ARG A 131 -8.42 -0.58 -4.38
C ARG A 131 -8.62 0.62 -5.31
N GLY A 132 -8.07 1.77 -4.91
CA GLY A 132 -8.13 3.01 -5.66
C GLY A 132 -6.91 3.26 -6.53
N GLU A 133 -6.01 2.30 -6.74
CA GLU A 133 -4.71 2.57 -7.40
C GLU A 133 -4.91 3.06 -8.83
N ASP A 134 -5.83 2.42 -9.57
CA ASP A 134 -6.21 2.84 -10.91
C ASP A 134 -6.93 4.19 -10.92
N LEU A 135 -7.80 4.43 -9.93
CA LEU A 135 -8.47 5.72 -9.78
C LEU A 135 -7.45 6.83 -9.49
N MET A 136 -6.50 6.60 -8.57
CA MET A 136 -5.42 7.53 -8.24
C MET A 136 -4.57 7.86 -9.46
N GLY A 137 -4.22 6.87 -10.29
CA GLY A 137 -3.51 7.09 -11.54
C GLY A 137 -4.28 8.00 -12.52
N ARG A 138 -5.59 7.74 -12.66
CA ARG A 138 -6.49 8.57 -13.50
C ARG A 138 -6.67 9.98 -12.93
N ILE A 139 -6.86 10.12 -11.62
CA ILE A 139 -7.00 11.40 -10.93
C ILE A 139 -5.69 12.20 -11.02
N SER A 140 -4.54 11.56 -10.88
CA SER A 140 -3.24 12.21 -11.06
C SER A 140 -3.10 12.79 -12.47
N THR A 141 -3.47 12.01 -13.49
CA THR A 141 -3.46 12.49 -14.89
C THR A 141 -4.45 13.65 -15.09
N LEU A 142 -5.64 13.56 -14.50
CA LEU A 142 -6.64 14.62 -14.53
C LEU A 142 -6.12 15.92 -13.89
N ILE A 143 -5.52 15.83 -12.70
CA ILE A 143 -4.92 16.97 -11.99
C ILE A 143 -3.78 17.56 -12.83
N SER A 144 -2.87 16.75 -13.36
CA SER A 144 -1.77 17.22 -14.22
C SER A 144 -2.28 17.97 -15.45
N SER A 145 -3.42 17.59 -16.03
CA SER A 145 -4.06 18.31 -17.14
C SER A 145 -4.57 19.71 -16.75
N CYS A 146 -4.76 19.97 -15.46
CA CYS A 146 -5.28 21.23 -14.93
C CYS A 146 -4.17 22.19 -14.45
N VAL A 147 -2.95 21.70 -14.21
CA VAL A 147 -1.83 22.49 -13.65
C VAL A 147 -1.32 23.56 -14.61
N SER A 148 -1.37 23.33 -15.92
CA SER A 148 -0.84 24.29 -16.91
C SER A 148 -1.53 25.66 -16.79
N GLY A 149 -0.74 26.68 -16.43
CA GLY A 149 -1.18 28.07 -16.31
C GLY A 149 -2.08 28.38 -15.10
N ARG A 150 -2.14 27.50 -14.10
CA ARG A 150 -2.97 27.70 -12.88
C ARG A 150 -2.14 27.57 -11.61
N THR A 151 -2.60 28.20 -10.54
CA THR A 151 -2.08 27.97 -9.18
C THR A 151 -2.52 26.59 -8.67
N ASP A 152 -1.83 26.03 -7.68
CA ASP A 152 -2.14 24.71 -7.11
C ASP A 152 -3.60 24.60 -6.63
N VAL A 153 -4.12 25.66 -6.00
CA VAL A 153 -5.51 25.72 -5.53
C VAL A 153 -6.47 25.72 -6.72
N SER A 154 -6.22 26.56 -7.73
CA SER A 154 -7.09 26.65 -8.93
C SER A 154 -7.06 25.36 -9.76
N ALA A 155 -5.90 24.71 -9.87
CA ALA A 155 -5.75 23.42 -10.53
C ALA A 155 -6.56 22.34 -9.81
N THR A 156 -6.54 22.32 -8.48
CA THR A 156 -7.29 21.38 -7.65
C THR A 156 -8.80 21.57 -7.81
N LEU A 157 -9.29 22.81 -7.71
CA LEU A 157 -10.70 23.13 -7.94
C LEU A 157 -11.15 22.72 -9.34
N LYS A 158 -10.34 23.00 -10.37
CA LYS A 158 -10.67 22.62 -11.74
C LYS A 158 -10.70 21.10 -11.95
N ALA A 159 -9.78 20.39 -11.33
CA ALA A 159 -9.78 18.92 -11.36
C ALA A 159 -11.02 18.35 -10.67
N ALA A 160 -11.45 18.92 -9.54
CA ALA A 160 -12.66 18.52 -8.83
C ALA A 160 -13.93 18.75 -9.68
N GLU A 161 -14.05 19.90 -10.37
CA GLU A 161 -15.14 20.15 -11.32
C GLU A 161 -15.19 19.10 -12.44
N LYS A 162 -14.04 18.84 -13.09
CA LYS A 162 -13.96 17.85 -14.17
C LYS A 162 -14.30 16.46 -13.67
N TYR A 163 -13.87 16.10 -12.46
CA TYR A 163 -14.21 14.83 -11.82
C TYR A 163 -15.73 14.73 -11.56
N GLY A 164 -16.34 15.78 -11.00
CA GLY A 164 -17.78 15.82 -10.79
C GLY A 164 -18.59 15.66 -12.08
N LEU A 165 -18.18 16.33 -13.16
CA LEU A 165 -18.78 16.15 -14.49
C LEU A 165 -18.63 14.72 -15.00
N ALA A 166 -17.44 14.11 -14.85
CA ALA A 166 -17.21 12.72 -15.25
C ALA A 166 -18.10 11.75 -14.47
N CYS A 167 -18.25 11.94 -13.15
CA CYS A 167 -19.16 11.14 -12.33
C CYS A 167 -20.61 11.31 -12.77
N HIS A 168 -21.05 12.54 -13.06
CA HIS A 168 -22.39 12.82 -13.58
C HIS A 168 -22.65 12.07 -14.89
N TYR A 169 -21.74 12.15 -15.87
CA TYR A 169 -21.90 11.42 -17.13
C TYR A 169 -21.92 9.89 -16.94
N MET A 170 -21.09 9.37 -16.05
CA MET A 170 -21.04 7.94 -15.75
C MET A 170 -22.37 7.44 -15.15
N TRP A 171 -22.94 8.18 -14.19
CA TRP A 171 -24.22 7.81 -13.58
C TRP A 171 -25.40 7.99 -14.53
N SER A 172 -25.43 9.08 -15.31
CA SER A 172 -26.46 9.30 -16.32
C SER A 172 -26.45 8.22 -17.42
N ALA A 173 -25.27 7.67 -17.75
CA ALA A 173 -25.16 6.56 -18.70
C ALA A 173 -25.56 5.20 -18.09
N ALA A 174 -25.29 4.98 -16.80
CA ALA A 174 -25.61 3.74 -16.09
C ALA A 174 -27.11 3.53 -15.87
N ASP A 175 -27.88 4.62 -15.74
CA ASP A 175 -29.35 4.58 -15.61
C ASP A 175 -30.09 4.09 -16.87
N GLY A 176 -29.39 3.94 -18.01
CA GLY A 176 -30.00 3.64 -19.31
C GLY A 176 -31.06 4.68 -19.72
N PRO A 177 -31.66 4.58 -20.92
CA PRO A 177 -32.90 5.30 -21.17
C PRO A 177 -33.94 4.73 -20.21
N ARG A 178 -34.27 5.47 -19.14
CA ARG A 178 -35.47 5.20 -18.34
C ARG A 178 -36.62 5.20 -19.32
N ARG A 179 -37.13 4.01 -19.69
CA ARG A 179 -38.39 3.91 -20.42
C ARG A 179 -39.39 4.62 -19.53
N LEU A 180 -39.87 5.77 -20.01
CA LEU A 180 -41.04 6.42 -19.49
C LEU A 180 -42.21 5.47 -19.81
N GLU A 181 -42.34 4.39 -19.03
CA GLU A 181 -43.56 3.61 -19.01
C GLU A 181 -44.60 4.49 -18.35
N GLY A 182 -45.42 5.10 -19.21
CA GLY A 182 -46.48 6.01 -18.84
C GLY A 182 -47.39 5.39 -17.79
N ARG A 183 -47.69 6.19 -16.77
CA ARG A 183 -48.91 6.07 -16.00
C ARG A 183 -49.95 7.01 -16.58
#